data_AF-A0A0G1FAN7-F1
#
_entry.id   AF-A0A0G1FAN7-F1
#
_cell.length_a   1.000
_cell.length_b   1.000
_cell.length_c   1.000
_cell.angle_alpha   90.00
_cell.angle_beta   90.00
_cell.angle_gamma   90.00
#
_symmetry.space_group_name_H-M   'P 1'
#
loop_
_entity.id
_entity.type
_entity.pdbx_description
1 polymer ?
#
loop_
_entity_poly.entity_id
_entity_poly.type
_entity_poly.pdbx_seq_one_letter_code
_entity_poly.pdbx_strand_id
1 'polypeptide(L)'
;MKNKKTIFIIAAAIFLAAVLIYSLKSPPAASNGVSAGGVSVAGSSDNGESSGESDEIVRMLSMLSKVDLKTDFFEDSLFLSLEDLSVSPAEGEMGRSNPFSAY
;
A
#
# COMPACT_ATOMS: atom_id res chain seq x y z
N MET A 1 -35.21 -0.26 38.84
CA MET A 1 -34.73 0.76 37.89
C MET A 1 -33.36 1.38 38.24
N LYS A 2 -32.93 1.43 39.52
CA LYS A 2 -31.64 2.06 39.93
C LYS A 2 -30.41 1.39 39.30
N ASN A 3 -30.39 0.06 39.25
CA ASN A 3 -29.25 -0.75 38.81
C ASN A 3 -28.97 -0.59 37.29
N LYS A 4 -30.03 -0.46 36.49
CA LYS A 4 -29.92 -0.26 35.03
C LYS A 4 -29.34 1.11 34.68
N LYS A 5 -29.67 2.15 35.48
CA LYS A 5 -29.12 3.49 35.33
C LYS A 5 -27.63 3.53 35.66
N THR A 6 -27.21 2.85 36.72
CA THR A 6 -25.78 2.77 37.10
C THR A 6 -24.95 2.04 36.04
N ILE A 7 -25.46 0.94 35.48
CA ILE A 7 -24.79 0.21 34.39
C ILE A 7 -24.65 1.09 33.13
N PHE A 8 -25.69 1.86 32.80
CA PHE A 8 -25.64 2.77 31.66
C PHE A 8 -24.61 3.90 31.85
N ILE A 9 -24.51 4.45 33.06
CA ILE A 9 -23.51 5.49 33.38
C ILE A 9 -22.09 4.93 33.30
N ILE A 10 -21.85 3.71 33.78
CA ILE A 10 -20.54 3.05 33.69
C ILE A 10 -20.18 2.77 32.22
N ALA A 11 -21.13 2.26 31.43
CA ALA A 11 -20.91 2.01 30.01
C ALA A 11 -20.61 3.32 29.23
N ALA A 12 -21.34 4.39 29.53
CA ALA A 12 -21.10 5.70 28.93
C ALA A 12 -19.71 6.27 29.30
N ALA A 13 -19.27 6.09 30.55
CA ALA A 13 -17.94 6.52 30.99
C ALA A 13 -16.82 5.73 30.29
N ILE A 14 -16.98 4.42 30.12
CA ILE A 14 -16.02 3.57 29.40
C ILE A 14 -15.96 3.96 27.92
N PHE A 15 -17.12 4.19 27.28
CA PHE A 15 -17.19 4.62 25.89
C PHE A 15 -16.51 5.98 25.69
N LEU A 16 -16.75 6.94 26.58
CA LEU A 16 -16.13 8.26 26.50
C LEU A 16 -14.60 8.18 26.69
N ALA A 17 -14.13 7.36 27.63
CA ALA A 17 -12.70 7.13 27.82
C ALA A 17 -12.05 6.50 26.57
N ALA A 18 -12.70 5.53 25.93
CA ALA A 18 -12.20 4.91 24.71
C ALA A 18 -12.10 5.91 23.54
N VAL A 19 -13.11 6.77 23.36
CA VAL A 19 -13.11 7.83 22.33
C VAL A 19 -12.00 8.84 22.56
N LEU A 20 -11.76 9.25 23.81
CA LEU A 20 -10.69 10.19 24.16
C LEU A 20 -9.30 9.60 23.90
N ILE A 21 -9.07 8.33 24.27
CA ILE A 21 -7.80 7.64 24.02
C ILE A 21 -7.56 7.46 22.52
N TYR A 22 -8.61 7.08 21.77
CA TYR A 22 -8.53 6.95 20.31
C TYR A 22 -8.22 8.30 19.64
N SER A 23 -8.85 9.38 20.10
CA SER A 23 -8.64 10.73 19.56
C SER A 23 -7.25 11.29 19.88
N LEU A 24 -6.66 10.95 21.03
CA LEU A 24 -5.30 11.34 21.38
C LEU A 24 -4.21 10.55 20.66
N LYS A 25 -4.49 9.28 20.30
CA LYS A 25 -3.56 8.41 19.57
C LYS A 25 -3.68 8.51 18.06
N SER A 26 -4.77 9.08 17.55
CA SER A 26 -4.94 9.29 16.11
C SER A 26 -4.09 10.50 15.70
N PRO A 27 -3.15 10.34 14.74
CA PRO A 27 -2.54 11.49 14.08
C PRO A 27 -3.65 12.40 13.55
N PRO A 28 -3.47 13.74 13.56
CA PRO A 28 -4.46 14.63 12.97
C PRO A 28 -4.75 14.13 11.56
N ALA A 29 -6.02 13.78 11.30
CA ALA A 29 -6.45 13.40 9.98
C ALA A 29 -6.08 14.56 9.06
N ALA A 30 -5.04 14.36 8.25
CA ALA A 30 -4.68 15.29 7.20
C ALA A 30 -5.92 15.41 6.32
N SER A 31 -6.56 16.57 6.34
CA SER A 31 -7.61 16.93 5.41
C SER A 31 -6.98 17.12 4.03
N ASN A 32 -6.49 16.04 3.45
CA ASN A 32 -6.07 16.01 2.06
C ASN A 32 -7.33 15.77 1.25
N GLY A 33 -8.06 16.87 1.00
CA GLY A 33 -9.01 16.93 -0.10
C GLY A 33 -8.23 16.68 -1.38
N VAL A 34 -8.13 15.42 -1.80
CA VAL A 34 -7.77 15.09 -3.17
C VAL A 34 -8.95 15.52 -4.03
N SER A 35 -8.79 16.67 -4.69
CA SER A 35 -9.55 16.98 -5.87
C SER A 35 -9.22 15.91 -6.90
N ALA A 36 -10.16 15.02 -7.18
CA ALA A 36 -10.07 14.12 -8.32
C ALA A 36 -10.17 14.97 -9.59
N GLY A 37 -9.02 15.50 -10.03
CA GLY A 37 -8.86 16.08 -11.35
C GLY A 37 -9.12 14.98 -12.37
N GLY A 38 -10.29 15.04 -13.01
CA GLY A 38 -10.68 14.08 -14.03
C GLY A 38 -9.62 14.00 -15.13
N VAL A 39 -9.26 12.78 -15.50
CA VAL A 39 -8.44 12.54 -16.68
C VAL A 39 -9.32 12.88 -17.89
N SER A 40 -9.20 14.11 -18.39
CA SER A 40 -9.73 14.47 -19.70
C SER A 40 -8.74 13.95 -20.73
N VAL A 41 -9.09 12.83 -21.35
CA VAL A 41 -8.48 12.33 -22.57
C VAL A 41 -8.64 13.40 -23.64
N ALA A 42 -7.57 14.16 -23.89
CA ALA A 42 -7.45 15.03 -25.04
C ALA A 42 -6.54 14.33 -26.04
N GLY A 43 -7.15 13.81 -27.11
CA GLY A 43 -6.41 13.37 -28.28
C GLY A 43 -5.69 14.55 -28.92
N SER A 44 -4.39 14.39 -29.17
CA SER A 44 -3.72 15.04 -30.29
C SER A 44 -2.53 14.21 -30.68
N SER A 45 -2.58 13.78 -31.93
CA SER A 45 -1.46 13.25 -32.69
C SER A 45 -0.35 14.28 -32.69
N ASP A 46 0.81 13.95 -32.11
CA ASP A 46 2.06 14.56 -32.52
C ASP A 46 3.18 13.51 -32.53
N ASN A 47 3.78 13.37 -33.71
CA ASN A 47 4.89 12.48 -33.98
C ASN A 47 6.16 13.26 -33.62
N GLY A 48 6.80 12.93 -32.50
CA GLY A 48 8.08 13.54 -32.14
C GLY A 48 8.61 13.08 -30.79
N GLU A 49 9.58 12.16 -30.83
CA GLU A 49 10.51 11.83 -29.75
C GLU A 49 9.91 11.26 -28.46
N SER A 50 9.41 10.02 -28.55
CA SER A 50 9.28 9.11 -27.40
C SER A 50 10.66 8.61 -26.95
N SER A 51 11.47 9.51 -26.41
CA SER A 51 12.76 9.17 -25.78
C SER A 51 12.87 9.70 -24.34
N GLY A 52 11.92 10.53 -23.90
CA GLY A 52 11.91 11.13 -22.57
C GLY A 52 11.41 10.21 -21.44
N GLU A 53 10.35 9.43 -21.67
CA GLU A 53 9.77 8.56 -20.62
C GLU A 53 10.69 7.41 -20.23
N SER A 54 11.38 6.80 -21.21
CA SER A 54 12.34 5.73 -20.96
C SER A 54 13.58 6.22 -20.21
N ASP A 55 14.07 7.42 -20.52
CA ASP A 55 15.20 8.03 -19.81
C ASP A 55 14.85 8.41 -18.37
N GLU A 56 13.60 8.82 -18.13
CA GLU A 56 13.15 9.18 -16.78
C GLU A 56 13.03 7.96 -15.86
N ILE A 57 12.51 6.83 -16.38
CA ILE A 57 12.47 5.56 -15.64
C ILE A 57 13.89 5.07 -15.33
N VAL A 58 14.79 5.08 -16.30
CA VAL A 58 16.19 4.67 -16.11
C VAL A 58 16.89 5.58 -15.10
N ARG A 59 16.61 6.89 -15.14
CA ARG A 59 17.13 7.86 -14.17
C ARG A 59 16.58 7.60 -12.76
N MET A 60 15.28 7.35 -12.61
CA MET A 60 14.67 6.98 -11.32
C MET A 60 15.27 5.68 -10.76
N LEU A 61 15.44 4.66 -11.60
CA LEU A 61 16.11 3.40 -11.23
C LEU A 61 17.57 3.62 -10.84
N SER A 62 18.28 4.53 -11.51
CA SER A 62 19.67 4.87 -11.17
C SER A 62 19.79 5.66 -9.85
N MET A 63 18.76 6.41 -9.48
CA MET A 63 18.69 7.14 -8.19
C MET A 63 18.38 6.22 -7.01
N LEU A 64 17.74 5.08 -7.26
CA LEU A 64 17.52 4.01 -6.29
C LEU A 64 18.83 3.23 -6.04
N SER A 65 19.83 3.93 -5.49
CA SER A 65 21.11 3.34 -5.09
C SER A 65 20.98 2.32 -3.95
N LYS A 66 19.87 2.40 -3.19
CA LYS A 66 19.56 1.48 -2.10
C LYS A 66 18.06 1.35 -1.94
N VAL A 67 17.58 0.11 -1.95
CA VAL A 67 16.19 -0.24 -1.62
C VAL A 67 16.23 -0.97 -0.29
N ASP A 68 15.90 -0.26 0.79
CA ASP A 68 15.73 -0.88 2.10
C ASP A 68 14.29 -1.41 2.20
N LEU A 69 14.15 -2.73 2.06
CA LEU A 69 12.88 -3.41 2.29
C LEU A 69 12.70 -3.62 3.79
N LYS A 70 11.56 -3.18 4.32
CA LYS A 70 11.20 -3.44 5.72
C LYS A 70 10.80 -4.90 5.87
N THR A 71 11.75 -5.73 6.29
CA THR A 71 11.55 -7.18 6.39
C THR A 71 10.77 -7.60 7.63
N ASP A 72 10.70 -6.74 8.65
CA ASP A 72 10.01 -7.01 9.92
C ASP A 72 8.53 -7.39 9.74
N PHE A 73 7.92 -6.94 8.64
CA PHE A 73 6.55 -7.32 8.28
C PHE A 73 6.39 -8.83 8.05
N PHE A 74 7.41 -9.50 7.51
CA PHE A 74 7.39 -10.94 7.25
C PHE A 74 7.56 -11.77 8.53
N GLU A 75 7.97 -11.15 9.63
CA GLU A 75 8.08 -11.78 10.95
C GLU A 75 6.79 -11.63 11.77
N ASP A 76 5.79 -10.89 11.27
CA ASP A 76 4.52 -10.68 11.97
C ASP A 76 3.74 -12.00 12.09
N SER A 77 3.27 -12.31 13.30
CA SER A 77 2.50 -13.52 13.59
C SER A 77 1.23 -13.66 12.74
N LEU A 78 0.59 -12.55 12.35
CA LEU A 78 -0.56 -12.55 11.45
C LEU A 78 -0.13 -12.87 10.02
N PHE A 79 1.00 -12.30 9.56
CA PHE A 79 1.55 -12.61 8.25
C PHE A 79 1.91 -14.10 8.13
N LEU A 80 2.58 -14.65 9.15
CA LEU A 80 2.94 -16.07 9.21
C LEU A 80 1.73 -17.01 9.36
N SER A 81 0.58 -16.49 9.81
CA SER A 81 -0.66 -17.27 9.90
C SER A 81 -1.39 -17.38 8.56
N LEU A 82 -0.97 -16.64 7.53
CA LEU A 82 -1.60 -16.69 6.22
C LEU A 82 -1.31 -18.05 5.56
N GLU A 83 -2.38 -18.72 5.17
CA GLU A 83 -2.31 -19.95 4.40
C GLU A 83 -1.98 -19.62 2.95
N ASP A 84 -0.95 -20.26 2.41
CA ASP A 84 -0.60 -20.13 1.00
C ASP A 84 -1.59 -20.94 0.16
N LEU A 85 -2.47 -20.23 -0.55
CA LEU A 85 -3.45 -20.80 -1.48
C LEU A 85 -2.93 -20.80 -2.93
N SER A 86 -1.66 -20.48 -3.14
CA SER A 86 -1.06 -20.54 -4.47
C SER A 86 -0.99 -21.97 -4.97
N VAL A 87 -1.25 -22.14 -6.26
CA VAL A 87 -1.06 -23.42 -6.94
C VAL A 87 0.34 -23.40 -7.52
N SER A 88 1.12 -24.45 -7.26
CA SER A 88 2.43 -24.60 -7.91
C SER A 88 2.25 -24.54 -9.42
N PRO A 89 2.97 -23.66 -10.14
CA PRO A 89 2.88 -23.62 -11.58
C PRO A 89 3.28 -24.99 -12.14
N ALA A 90 2.53 -25.45 -13.14
CA ALA A 90 2.94 -26.64 -13.88
C ALA A 90 4.33 -26.39 -14.47
N GLU A 91 5.19 -27.42 -14.46
CA GLU A 91 6.46 -27.38 -15.18
C GLU A 91 6.14 -27.22 -16.68
N GLY A 92 6.16 -25.98 -17.16
CA GLY A 92 6.09 -25.63 -18.57
C GLY A 92 7.47 -25.74 -19.21
N GLU A 93 7.51 -25.71 -20.55
CA GLU A 93 8.78 -25.60 -21.27
C GLU A 93 9.59 -24.43 -20.68
N MET A 94 10.83 -24.72 -20.28
CA MET A 94 11.76 -23.68 -19.82
C MET A 94 11.69 -22.52 -20.81
N GLY A 95 11.45 -21.30 -20.29
CA GLY A 95 11.28 -20.12 -21.12
C GLY A 95 12.42 -19.94 -22.13
N ARG A 96 12.22 -19.04 -23.11
CA ARG A 96 13.23 -18.77 -24.15
C ARG A 96 14.59 -18.49 -23.52
N SER A 97 15.64 -19.11 -24.07
CA SER A 97 17.02 -18.89 -23.66
C SER A 97 17.33 -17.39 -23.55
N ASN A 98 17.93 -16.97 -22.44
CA ASN A 98 18.31 -15.58 -22.22
C ASN A 98 19.33 -15.15 -23.30
N PRO A 99 18.97 -14.23 -24.22
CA PRO A 99 19.88 -13.80 -25.28
C PRO A 99 21.08 -12.99 -24.77
N PHE A 100 21.09 -12.62 -23.49
CA PHE A 100 22.14 -11.83 -22.85
C PHE A 100 23.04 -12.64 -21.91
N SER A 101 22.85 -13.97 -21.78
CA SER A 101 23.63 -14.78 -20.83
C SER A 101 25.06 -15.13 -21.29
N ALA A 102 25.48 -14.67 -22.46
CA ALA A 102 26.72 -15.07 -23.10
C ALA A 102 27.86 -14.03 -22.96
N TYR A 103 27.69 -13.02 -22.11
CA TYR A 103 28.68 -11.99 -21.84
C TYR A 103 29.16 -12.03 -20.38
#